data_AF-A0A645E2X9-F1
#
_entry.id   AF-A0A645E2X9-F1
#
_cell.length_a   1.000
_cell.length_b   1.000
_cell.length_c   1.000
_cell.angle_alpha   90.00
_cell.angle_beta   90.00
_cell.angle_gamma   90.00
#
_symmetry.space_group_name_H-M   'P 1'
#
loop_
_entity.id
_entity.type
_entity.pdbx_description
1 polymer ?
#
loop_
_entity_poly.entity_id
_entity_poly.type
_entity_poly.pdbx_seq_one_letter_code
_entity_poly.pdbx_strand_id
1 'polypeptide(L)'
;MALGAFFAGMVVKESDFSHRAEEETLPLREIFSILFFVSVGMLFDPMILVQQPWHVLAVVAIIMIGKTIAAMALVLFFRYPINTALTVGASLAQIGEFSFILATLGVSLNLLSLEGQNLILAGALISITLNSFVFSAIEPVQNWIRERSHLARLLERSGDPLSMLPDEVSQEYLRDQVVIVGHGEVGRRITKALMQQEIKVVIAEENREIVESLRDKGIAAVSGHATEAGVLIQAHIQHARLLVLSPMDILDIHKIVDIAKTLNPQLQVLVCAESKEEAEVIRRENIGQVYFAKEEMAINMTNHILNQIQIAHHQAPTH
;
A
#
# COMPACT_ATOMS: atom_id res chain seq x y z
N MET A 1 -3.62 -3.32 -36.22
CA MET A 1 -2.29 -3.23 -35.58
C MET A 1 -2.36 -3.24 -34.04
N ALA A 2 -3.34 -2.59 -33.41
CA ALA A 2 -3.49 -2.57 -31.93
C ALA A 2 -3.66 -3.96 -31.27
N LEU A 3 -4.41 -4.89 -31.88
CA LEU A 3 -4.62 -6.23 -31.34
C LEU A 3 -3.32 -7.06 -31.31
N GLY A 4 -2.46 -6.94 -32.33
CA GLY A 4 -1.16 -7.62 -32.38
C GLY A 4 -0.15 -7.08 -31.36
N ALA A 5 -0.16 -5.76 -31.11
CA ALA A 5 0.63 -5.15 -30.05
C ALA A 5 0.15 -5.55 -28.64
N PHE A 6 -1.17 -5.67 -28.45
CA PHE A 6 -1.76 -6.16 -27.20
C PHE A 6 -1.40 -7.62 -26.92
N PHE A 7 -1.49 -8.51 -27.91
CA PHE A 7 -1.07 -9.91 -27.77
C PHE A 7 0.44 -10.06 -27.56
N ALA A 8 1.26 -9.28 -28.26
CA ALA A 8 2.71 -9.25 -28.02
C ALA A 8 3.04 -8.78 -26.59
N GLY A 9 2.34 -7.77 -26.08
CA GLY A 9 2.49 -7.27 -24.71
C GLY A 9 2.08 -8.30 -23.65
N MET A 10 1.00 -9.06 -23.87
CA MET A 10 0.59 -10.12 -22.94
C MET A 10 1.58 -11.28 -22.89
N VAL A 11 2.13 -11.69 -24.05
CA VAL A 11 3.11 -12.79 -24.14
C VAL A 11 4.46 -12.41 -23.51
N VAL A 12 4.90 -11.16 -23.65
CA VAL A 12 6.14 -10.67 -23.02
C VAL A 12 6.01 -10.59 -21.49
N LYS A 13 4.80 -10.33 -20.98
CA LYS A 13 4.49 -10.23 -19.54
C LYS A 13 4.58 -11.57 -18.79
N GLU A 14 4.47 -12.71 -19.49
CA GLU A 14 4.54 -14.06 -18.89
C GLU A 14 5.95 -14.66 -18.82
N SER A 15 6.98 -13.99 -19.35
CA SER A 15 8.36 -14.52 -19.35
C SER A 15 9.25 -13.91 -18.26
N ASP A 16 10.26 -14.67 -17.80
CA ASP A 16 11.33 -14.21 -16.89
C ASP A 16 12.20 -13.07 -17.47
N PHE A 17 11.95 -12.64 -18.72
CA PHE A 17 12.56 -11.46 -19.36
C PHE A 17 11.73 -10.17 -19.19
N SER A 18 10.56 -10.23 -18.55
CA SER A 18 9.67 -9.08 -18.32
C SER A 18 10.36 -7.90 -17.65
N HIS A 19 11.21 -8.14 -16.64
CA HIS A 19 11.94 -7.08 -15.94
C HIS A 19 12.94 -6.32 -16.83
N ARG A 20 13.64 -7.01 -17.73
CA ARG A 20 14.59 -6.36 -18.66
C ARG A 20 13.89 -5.70 -19.85
N ALA A 21 12.79 -6.28 -20.33
CA ALA A 21 11.97 -5.67 -21.36
C ALA A 21 11.28 -4.38 -20.87
N GLU A 22 10.93 -4.30 -19.58
CA GLU A 22 10.40 -3.09 -18.95
C GLU A 22 11.45 -1.98 -18.87
N GLU A 23 12.67 -2.30 -18.45
CA GLU A 23 13.81 -1.36 -18.41
C GLU A 23 14.20 -0.83 -19.80
N GLU A 24 14.13 -1.65 -20.85
CA GLU A 24 14.45 -1.20 -22.22
C GLU A 24 13.31 -0.47 -22.94
N THR A 25 12.05 -0.63 -22.50
CA THR A 25 10.89 0.09 -23.09
C THR A 25 10.56 1.41 -22.40
N LEU A 26 11.06 1.61 -21.17
CA LEU A 26 10.98 2.85 -20.40
C LEU A 26 11.38 4.10 -21.22
N PRO A 27 12.55 4.13 -21.91
CA PRO A 27 12.95 5.27 -22.72
C PRO A 27 12.05 5.54 -23.93
N LEU A 28 11.53 4.48 -24.56
CA LEU A 28 10.62 4.61 -25.70
C LEU A 28 9.28 5.21 -25.26
N ARG A 29 8.75 4.75 -24.13
CA ARG A 29 7.52 5.30 -23.53
C ARG A 29 7.67 6.79 -23.26
N GLU A 30 8.79 7.22 -22.68
CA GLU A 30 9.05 8.63 -22.42
C GLU A 30 9.07 9.48 -23.70
N ILE A 31 9.74 9.01 -24.75
CA ILE A 31 9.76 9.71 -26.05
C ILE A 31 8.36 9.80 -26.66
N PHE A 32 7.58 8.70 -26.65
CA PHE A 32 6.22 8.70 -27.18
C PHE A 32 5.28 9.59 -26.37
N SER A 33 5.41 9.61 -25.04
CA SER A 33 4.65 10.53 -24.19
C SER A 33 4.99 11.99 -24.50
N ILE A 34 6.26 12.34 -24.68
CA ILE A 34 6.67 13.70 -25.08
C ILE A 34 6.06 14.06 -26.44
N LEU A 35 6.18 13.19 -27.44
CA LEU A 35 5.61 13.42 -28.78
C LEU A 35 4.08 13.57 -28.74
N PHE A 36 3.41 12.76 -27.92
CA PHE A 36 1.97 12.85 -27.70
C PHE A 36 1.57 14.18 -27.09
N PHE A 37 2.21 14.60 -26.00
CA PHE A 37 1.90 15.88 -25.34
C PHE A 37 2.23 17.09 -26.20
N VAL A 38 3.32 17.06 -26.98
CA VAL A 38 3.64 18.12 -27.96
C VAL A 38 2.55 18.17 -29.04
N SER A 39 2.12 17.01 -29.56
CA SER A 39 1.08 16.95 -30.60
C SER A 39 -0.28 17.44 -30.08
N VAL A 40 -0.68 17.02 -28.89
CA VAL A 40 -1.90 17.49 -28.21
C VAL A 40 -1.82 19.00 -27.92
N GLY A 41 -0.66 19.49 -27.50
CA GLY A 41 -0.41 20.92 -27.29
C GLY A 41 -0.51 21.75 -28.58
N MET A 42 -0.15 21.19 -29.73
CA MET A 42 -0.33 21.85 -31.03
C MET A 42 -1.78 21.86 -31.52
N LEU A 43 -2.60 20.89 -31.09
CA LEU A 43 -4.03 20.86 -31.37
C LEU A 43 -4.84 21.81 -30.48
N PHE A 44 -4.25 22.25 -29.37
CA PHE A 44 -4.88 23.18 -28.45
C PHE A 44 -4.87 24.61 -28.99
N ASP A 45 -6.06 25.18 -29.16
CA ASP A 45 -6.22 26.61 -29.45
C ASP A 45 -6.30 27.42 -28.13
N PRO A 46 -5.27 28.19 -27.74
CA PRO A 46 -5.26 28.97 -26.51
C PRO A 46 -6.31 30.10 -26.51
N MET A 47 -6.85 30.46 -27.67
CA MET A 47 -7.86 31.49 -27.80
C MET A 47 -9.17 31.12 -27.06
N ILE A 48 -9.45 29.82 -26.88
CA ILE A 48 -10.64 29.33 -26.15
C ILE A 48 -10.66 29.81 -24.69
N LEU A 49 -9.48 30.01 -24.07
CA LEU A 49 -9.37 30.50 -22.70
C LEU A 49 -9.84 31.95 -22.55
N VAL A 50 -9.65 32.74 -23.61
CA VAL A 50 -10.02 34.17 -23.63
C VAL A 50 -11.45 34.34 -24.14
N GLN A 51 -11.84 33.59 -25.17
CA GLN A 51 -13.16 33.69 -25.77
C GLN A 51 -14.26 33.06 -24.90
N GLN A 52 -13.95 31.96 -24.21
CA GLN A 52 -14.93 31.17 -23.46
C GLN A 52 -14.43 30.74 -22.08
N PRO A 53 -13.97 31.68 -21.23
CA PRO A 53 -13.40 31.35 -19.92
C PRO A 53 -14.40 30.58 -19.04
N TRP A 54 -15.70 30.89 -19.13
CA TRP A 54 -16.73 30.25 -18.31
C TRP A 54 -17.01 28.79 -18.70
N HIS A 55 -16.97 28.47 -20.00
CA HIS A 55 -17.15 27.11 -20.49
C HIS A 55 -15.95 26.23 -20.11
N VAL A 56 -14.74 26.76 -20.26
CA VAL A 56 -13.51 26.07 -19.82
C VAL A 56 -13.57 25.83 -18.31
N LEU A 57 -13.91 26.83 -17.52
CA LEU A 57 -14.03 26.70 -16.06
C LEU A 57 -15.07 25.65 -15.66
N ALA A 58 -16.23 25.62 -16.34
CA ALA A 58 -17.26 24.62 -16.10
C ALA A 58 -16.77 23.19 -16.40
N VAL A 59 -16.08 23.00 -17.53
CA VAL A 59 -15.50 21.70 -17.90
C VAL A 59 -14.43 21.27 -16.89
N VAL A 60 -13.53 22.16 -16.50
CA VAL A 60 -12.51 21.91 -15.47
C VAL A 60 -13.17 21.54 -14.13
N ALA A 61 -14.19 22.27 -13.70
CA ALA A 61 -14.90 22.01 -12.46
C ALA A 61 -15.62 20.64 -12.50
N ILE A 62 -16.27 20.29 -13.60
CA ILE A 62 -16.93 18.98 -13.76
C ILE A 62 -15.90 17.85 -13.68
N ILE A 63 -14.75 17.99 -14.36
CA ILE A 63 -13.70 16.99 -14.35
C ILE A 63 -13.06 16.87 -12.97
N MET A 64 -12.63 17.98 -12.37
CA MET A 64 -11.85 17.96 -11.13
C MET A 64 -12.71 17.77 -9.88
N ILE A 65 -13.90 18.35 -9.83
CA ILE A 65 -14.77 18.31 -8.65
C ILE A 65 -15.85 17.25 -8.86
N GLY A 66 -16.57 17.32 -9.99
CA GLY A 66 -17.70 16.42 -10.26
C GLY A 66 -17.30 14.94 -10.25
N LYS A 67 -16.28 14.58 -11.03
CA LYS A 67 -15.78 13.18 -11.11
C LYS A 67 -15.23 12.69 -9.78
N THR A 68 -14.46 13.54 -9.10
CA THR A 68 -13.85 13.21 -7.79
C THR A 68 -14.92 12.97 -6.73
N ILE A 69 -15.93 13.84 -6.63
CA ILE A 69 -17.05 13.66 -5.70
C ILE A 69 -17.83 12.41 -6.05
N ALA A 70 -18.11 12.15 -7.33
CA ALA A 70 -18.81 10.94 -7.75
C ALA A 70 -18.05 9.66 -7.37
N ALA A 71 -16.72 9.64 -7.58
CA ALA A 71 -15.86 8.54 -7.17
C ALA A 71 -15.83 8.35 -5.65
N MET A 72 -15.67 9.43 -4.89
CA MET A 72 -15.72 9.39 -3.42
C MET A 72 -17.07 8.89 -2.92
N ALA A 73 -18.17 9.41 -3.47
CA ALA A 73 -19.53 9.00 -3.11
C ALA A 73 -19.76 7.51 -3.38
N LEU A 74 -19.23 6.98 -4.49
CA LEU A 74 -19.31 5.57 -4.81
C LEU A 74 -18.54 4.71 -3.78
N VAL A 75 -17.32 5.10 -3.44
CA VAL A 75 -16.48 4.37 -2.47
C VAL A 75 -17.10 4.41 -1.07
N LEU A 76 -17.64 5.55 -0.66
CA LEU A 76 -18.38 5.71 0.60
C LEU A 76 -19.69 4.92 0.60
N PHE A 77 -20.38 4.82 -0.54
CA PHE A 77 -21.59 4.00 -0.68
C PHE A 77 -21.28 2.52 -0.43
N PHE A 78 -20.10 2.04 -0.85
CA PHE A 78 -19.60 0.70 -0.53
C PHE A 78 -18.99 0.56 0.88
N ARG A 79 -19.16 1.58 1.75
CA ARG A 79 -18.73 1.60 3.16
C ARG A 79 -17.22 1.50 3.39
N TYR A 80 -16.40 1.88 2.41
CA TYR A 80 -14.96 2.03 2.61
C TYR A 80 -14.65 3.31 3.41
N PRO A 81 -13.50 3.35 4.13
CA PRO A 81 -13.16 4.50 4.95
C PRO A 81 -12.90 5.75 4.10
N ILE A 82 -13.11 6.92 4.70
CA ILE A 82 -12.98 8.21 3.99
C ILE A 82 -11.58 8.44 3.44
N ASN A 83 -10.55 7.86 4.06
CA ASN A 83 -9.18 7.91 3.56
C ASN A 83 -9.06 7.18 2.22
N THR A 84 -9.60 5.97 2.12
CA THR A 84 -9.69 5.23 0.85
C THR A 84 -10.53 5.99 -0.18
N ALA A 85 -11.66 6.58 0.23
CA ALA A 85 -12.49 7.37 -0.68
C ALA A 85 -11.74 8.60 -1.23
N LEU A 86 -11.01 9.34 -0.38
CA LEU A 86 -10.19 10.48 -0.78
C LEU A 86 -9.06 10.06 -1.72
N THR A 87 -8.35 8.97 -1.42
CA THR A 87 -7.27 8.45 -2.28
C THR A 87 -7.78 8.00 -3.64
N VAL A 88 -8.91 7.28 -3.68
CA VAL A 88 -9.54 6.84 -4.94
C VAL A 88 -10.15 8.01 -5.71
N GLY A 89 -10.76 8.97 -5.01
CA GLY A 89 -11.28 10.18 -5.62
C GLY A 89 -10.18 10.98 -6.29
N ALA A 90 -9.06 11.19 -5.59
CA ALA A 90 -7.90 11.90 -6.11
C ALA A 90 -7.21 11.16 -7.26
N SER A 91 -7.03 9.83 -7.17
CA SER A 91 -6.43 9.05 -8.25
C SER A 91 -7.28 9.06 -9.52
N LEU A 92 -8.59 9.18 -9.39
CA LEU A 92 -9.53 9.30 -10.51
C LEU A 92 -9.79 10.76 -10.93
N ALA A 93 -9.31 11.77 -10.21
CA ALA A 93 -9.53 13.19 -10.52
C ALA A 93 -8.88 13.58 -11.86
N GLN A 94 -7.80 12.90 -12.24
CA GLN A 94 -7.11 13.16 -13.50
C GLN A 94 -7.93 12.65 -14.69
N ILE A 95 -7.92 13.43 -15.76
CA ILE A 95 -8.42 12.97 -17.06
C ILE A 95 -7.40 12.00 -17.68
N GLY A 96 -7.88 10.86 -18.17
CA GLY A 96 -7.01 9.91 -18.86
C GLY A 96 -6.61 10.42 -20.24
N GLU A 97 -5.37 10.15 -20.66
CA GLU A 97 -4.83 10.54 -21.98
C GLU A 97 -5.66 9.99 -23.15
N PHE A 98 -6.38 8.89 -22.93
CA PHE A 98 -7.32 8.31 -23.90
C PHE A 98 -8.48 9.26 -24.27
N SER A 99 -8.81 10.23 -23.42
CA SER A 99 -9.86 11.21 -23.69
C SER A 99 -9.49 12.13 -24.87
N PHE A 100 -8.19 12.39 -25.08
CA PHE A 100 -7.70 13.17 -26.21
C PHE A 100 -7.89 12.45 -27.55
N ILE A 101 -7.64 11.14 -27.56
CA ILE A 101 -7.82 10.28 -28.73
C ILE A 101 -9.31 10.21 -29.08
N LEU A 102 -10.17 10.02 -28.08
CA LEU A 102 -11.62 9.98 -28.27
C LEU A 102 -12.18 11.31 -28.77
N ALA A 103 -11.70 12.46 -28.25
CA ALA A 103 -12.13 13.77 -28.74
C ALA A 103 -11.75 13.99 -30.21
N THR A 104 -10.52 13.63 -30.59
CA THR A 104 -10.03 13.73 -31.98
C THR A 104 -10.80 12.80 -32.92
N LEU A 105 -11.09 11.58 -32.48
CA LEU A 105 -11.92 10.64 -33.24
C LEU A 105 -13.37 11.12 -33.33
N GLY A 106 -13.90 11.75 -32.29
CA GLY A 106 -15.23 12.34 -32.28
C GLY A 106 -15.38 13.43 -33.35
N VAL A 107 -14.37 14.28 -33.53
CA VAL A 107 -14.36 15.29 -34.59
C VAL A 107 -14.24 14.65 -35.97
N SER A 108 -13.36 13.66 -36.15
CA SER A 108 -13.19 13.00 -37.45
C SER A 108 -14.44 12.24 -37.91
N LEU A 109 -15.26 11.77 -36.96
CA LEU A 109 -16.55 11.14 -37.21
C LEU A 109 -17.74 12.13 -37.25
N ASN A 110 -17.49 13.45 -37.17
CA ASN A 110 -18.52 14.49 -37.06
C ASN A 110 -19.50 14.31 -35.87
N LEU A 111 -19.09 13.57 -34.83
CA LEU A 111 -19.85 13.40 -33.58
C LEU A 111 -19.58 14.52 -32.57
N LEU A 112 -18.45 15.22 -32.73
CA LEU A 112 -18.01 16.30 -31.86
C LEU A 112 -17.67 17.53 -32.70
N SER A 113 -18.03 18.72 -32.23
CA SER A 113 -17.56 19.98 -32.84
C SER A 113 -16.10 20.25 -32.47
N LEU A 114 -15.40 21.01 -33.32
CA LEU A 114 -14.04 21.50 -33.04
C LEU A 114 -13.97 22.32 -31.73
N GLU A 115 -15.03 23.06 -31.44
CA GLU A 115 -15.18 23.81 -30.19
C GLU A 115 -15.25 22.87 -28.97
N GLY A 116 -16.02 21.78 -29.06
CA GLY A 116 -16.07 20.75 -28.03
C GLY A 116 -14.73 20.04 -27.82
N GLN A 117 -13.99 19.78 -28.90
CA GLN A 117 -12.64 19.24 -28.83
C GLN A 117 -11.71 20.19 -28.07
N ASN A 118 -11.73 21.48 -28.41
CA ASN A 118 -10.91 22.50 -27.76
C ASN A 118 -11.23 22.65 -26.26
N LEU A 119 -12.50 22.58 -25.87
CA LEU A 119 -12.92 22.62 -24.47
C LEU A 119 -12.43 21.39 -23.69
N ILE A 120 -12.51 20.19 -24.28
CA ILE A 120 -11.99 18.96 -23.66
C ILE A 120 -10.47 19.03 -23.52
N LEU A 121 -9.75 19.46 -24.57
CA LEU A 121 -8.30 19.64 -24.56
C LEU A 121 -7.86 20.66 -23.51
N ALA A 122 -8.53 21.81 -23.44
CA ALA A 122 -8.26 22.86 -22.46
C ALA A 122 -8.46 22.36 -21.03
N GLY A 123 -9.63 21.76 -20.75
CA GLY A 123 -9.97 21.25 -19.44
C GLY A 123 -9.02 20.15 -18.99
N ALA A 124 -8.59 19.31 -19.93
CA ALA A 124 -7.65 18.24 -19.69
C ALA A 124 -6.23 18.72 -19.37
N LEU A 125 -5.69 19.65 -20.16
CA LEU A 125 -4.37 20.23 -19.90
C LEU A 125 -4.33 20.95 -18.55
N ILE A 126 -5.37 21.75 -18.25
CA ILE A 126 -5.51 22.44 -16.96
C ILE A 126 -5.62 21.42 -15.83
N SER A 127 -6.42 20.37 -15.98
CA SER A 127 -6.57 19.31 -14.98
C SER A 127 -5.26 18.57 -14.70
N ILE A 128 -4.46 18.27 -15.74
CA ILE A 128 -3.15 17.63 -15.59
C ILE A 128 -2.17 18.55 -14.86
N THR A 129 -2.11 19.84 -15.23
CA THR A 129 -1.25 20.82 -14.55
C THR A 129 -1.66 21.02 -13.09
N LEU A 130 -2.97 21.07 -12.80
CA LEU A 130 -3.48 21.24 -11.45
C LEU A 130 -3.43 19.97 -10.61
N ASN A 131 -3.24 18.78 -11.21
CA ASN A 131 -3.25 17.50 -10.51
C ASN A 131 -2.20 17.43 -9.40
N SER A 132 -0.97 17.91 -9.65
CA SER A 132 0.08 17.95 -8.63
C SER A 132 -0.32 18.78 -7.41
N PHE A 133 -1.02 19.91 -7.63
CA PHE A 133 -1.53 20.75 -6.55
C PHE A 133 -2.67 20.07 -5.78
N VAL A 134 -3.57 19.38 -6.48
CA VAL A 134 -4.63 18.58 -5.84
C VAL A 134 -4.01 17.52 -4.95
N PHE A 135 -3.04 16.75 -5.46
CA PHE A 135 -2.34 15.71 -4.69
C PHE A 135 -1.61 16.27 -3.47
N SER A 136 -0.87 17.37 -3.61
CA SER A 136 -0.21 18.03 -2.47
C SER A 136 -1.19 18.65 -1.47
N ALA A 137 -2.41 18.98 -1.89
CA ALA A 137 -3.45 19.51 -1.01
C ALA A 137 -4.23 18.43 -0.25
N ILE A 138 -4.10 17.14 -0.62
CA ILE A 138 -4.82 16.05 0.05
C ILE A 138 -4.40 15.91 1.51
N GLU A 139 -3.11 15.87 1.81
CA GLU A 139 -2.59 15.73 3.18
C GLU A 139 -3.05 16.87 4.12
N PRO A 140 -2.90 18.16 3.77
CA PRO A 140 -3.36 19.25 4.63
C PRO A 140 -4.89 19.30 4.74
N VAL A 141 -5.64 18.96 3.69
CA VAL A 141 -7.10 18.86 3.74
C VAL A 141 -7.53 17.71 4.64
N GLN A 142 -6.88 16.55 4.55
CA GLN A 142 -7.12 15.41 5.44
C GLN A 142 -6.87 15.81 6.90
N ASN A 143 -5.75 16.47 7.19
CA ASN A 143 -5.40 16.92 8.54
C ASN A 143 -6.37 17.98 9.06
N TRP A 144 -6.77 18.94 8.23
CA TRP A 144 -7.75 19.97 8.58
C TRP A 144 -9.15 19.38 8.84
N ILE A 145 -9.59 18.41 8.04
CA ILE A 145 -10.83 17.65 8.26
C ILE A 145 -10.74 16.87 9.58
N ARG A 146 -9.58 16.25 9.87
CA ARG A 146 -9.29 15.53 11.12
C ARG A 146 -9.36 16.44 12.35
N GLU A 147 -8.88 17.67 12.24
CA GLU A 147 -8.82 18.64 13.33
C GLU A 147 -10.17 19.31 13.64
N ARG A 148 -10.97 19.63 12.61
CA ARG A 148 -12.22 20.39 12.79
C ARG A 148 -13.49 19.56 12.92
N SER A 149 -13.49 18.31 12.45
CA SER A 149 -14.73 17.54 12.35
C SER A 149 -14.88 16.57 13.52
N HIS A 150 -15.78 16.91 14.46
CA HIS A 150 -16.31 15.97 15.44
C HIS A 150 -17.00 14.74 14.78
N LEU A 151 -17.40 14.87 13.51
CA LEU A 151 -17.90 13.79 12.65
C LEU A 151 -16.76 12.91 12.09
N ALA A 152 -15.57 13.46 11.80
CA ALA A 152 -14.39 12.67 11.40
C ALA A 152 -13.87 11.83 12.57
N ARG A 153 -13.88 12.35 13.81
CA ARG A 153 -13.58 11.53 15.01
C ARG A 153 -14.63 10.46 15.33
N LEU A 154 -15.87 10.61 14.85
CA LEU A 154 -16.94 9.60 14.97
C LEU A 154 -16.92 8.59 13.80
N LEU A 155 -16.31 8.93 12.67
CA LEU A 155 -16.09 8.05 11.51
C LEU A 155 -14.73 7.33 11.57
N GLU A 156 -13.71 7.94 12.18
CA GLU A 156 -12.40 7.34 12.49
C GLU A 156 -12.44 6.52 13.80
N ARG A 157 -13.39 6.80 14.71
CA ARG A 157 -13.77 5.81 15.73
C ARG A 157 -14.55 4.69 15.05
N SER A 158 -13.82 3.69 14.58
CA SER A 158 -14.22 2.28 14.63
C SER A 158 -15.68 2.01 14.23
N GLY A 159 -16.02 2.27 12.98
CA GLY A 159 -17.13 1.59 12.30
C GLY A 159 -16.67 0.32 11.58
N ASP A 160 -15.36 0.09 11.47
CA ASP A 160 -14.82 -1.11 10.83
C ASP A 160 -14.74 -2.26 11.85
N PRO A 161 -15.57 -3.31 11.71
CA PRO A 161 -15.54 -4.46 12.61
C PRO A 161 -14.16 -5.15 12.64
N LEU A 162 -13.35 -4.97 11.60
CA LEU A 162 -12.01 -5.54 11.52
C LEU A 162 -10.95 -4.73 12.28
N SER A 163 -11.22 -3.48 12.63
CA SER A 163 -10.29 -2.61 13.37
C SER A 163 -10.23 -2.89 14.87
N MET A 164 -11.17 -3.70 15.38
CA MET A 164 -11.22 -4.14 16.78
C MET A 164 -11.26 -5.67 16.80
N LEU A 165 -10.62 -6.31 17.78
CA LEU A 165 -10.76 -7.76 17.92
C LEU A 165 -12.23 -8.14 18.15
N PRO A 166 -12.68 -9.31 17.63
CA PRO A 166 -14.02 -9.81 17.90
C PRO A 166 -14.27 -10.00 19.39
N ASP A 167 -15.50 -9.74 19.86
CA ASP A 167 -15.89 -9.87 21.27
C ASP A 167 -15.74 -11.31 21.81
N GLU A 168 -15.67 -12.30 20.90
CA GLU A 168 -15.46 -13.70 21.23
C GLU A 168 -14.03 -14.00 21.72
N VAL A 169 -13.06 -13.11 21.49
CA VAL A 169 -11.66 -13.31 21.93
C VAL A 169 -11.55 -13.03 23.43
N SER A 170 -11.38 -14.10 24.22
CA SER A 170 -11.29 -13.98 25.68
C SER A 170 -10.11 -13.09 26.15
N GLN A 171 -10.31 -12.34 27.22
CA GLN A 171 -9.25 -11.53 27.85
C GLN A 171 -8.06 -12.36 28.34
N GLU A 172 -8.27 -13.65 28.63
CA GLU A 172 -7.20 -14.59 28.99
C GLU A 172 -6.33 -14.97 27.77
N TYR A 173 -6.91 -14.99 26.56
CA TYR A 173 -6.16 -15.15 25.32
C TYR A 173 -5.23 -13.95 25.06
N LEU A 174 -5.60 -12.77 25.55
CA LEU A 174 -4.93 -11.50 25.30
C LEU A 174 -3.91 -11.11 26.39
N ARG A 175 -3.36 -12.11 27.08
CA ARG A 175 -2.25 -11.97 28.02
C ARG A 175 -1.10 -12.89 27.64
N ASP A 176 0.12 -12.35 27.71
CA ASP A 176 1.37 -13.02 27.37
C ASP A 176 1.42 -13.58 25.94
N GLN A 177 0.54 -13.10 25.07
CA GLN A 177 0.44 -13.47 23.67
C GLN A 177 1.57 -12.84 22.84
N VAL A 178 1.76 -13.37 21.64
CA VAL A 178 2.66 -12.81 20.63
C VAL A 178 1.85 -11.92 19.69
N VAL A 179 2.23 -10.66 19.56
CA VAL A 179 1.68 -9.76 18.54
C VAL A 179 2.59 -9.83 17.31
N ILE A 180 2.01 -10.09 16.14
CA ILE A 180 2.74 -10.14 14.86
C ILE A 180 2.23 -9.00 13.98
N VAL A 181 3.13 -8.12 13.56
CA VAL A 181 2.83 -7.06 12.58
C VAL A 181 3.26 -7.54 11.20
N GLY A 182 2.29 -7.59 10.28
CA GLY A 182 2.47 -8.09 8.93
C GLY A 182 2.36 -9.61 8.84
N HIS A 183 1.45 -10.07 7.98
CA HIS A 183 1.15 -11.48 7.69
C HIS A 183 1.60 -11.86 6.28
N GLY A 184 2.83 -11.45 5.93
CA GLY A 184 3.54 -11.83 4.71
C GLY A 184 4.14 -13.24 4.79
N GLU A 185 5.19 -13.50 4.02
CA GLU A 185 5.82 -14.84 3.96
C GLU A 185 6.34 -15.29 5.34
N VAL A 186 7.05 -14.41 6.03
CA VAL A 186 7.64 -14.70 7.35
C VAL A 186 6.55 -14.78 8.41
N GLY A 187 5.69 -13.76 8.51
CA GLY A 187 4.59 -13.70 9.48
C GLY A 187 3.64 -14.91 9.41
N ARG A 188 3.31 -15.39 8.20
CA ARG A 188 2.50 -16.60 7.99
C ARG A 188 3.14 -17.85 8.58
N ARG A 189 4.44 -18.04 8.34
CA ARG A 189 5.19 -19.21 8.83
C ARG A 189 5.29 -19.19 10.36
N ILE A 190 5.60 -18.02 10.94
CA ILE A 190 5.67 -17.85 12.40
C ILE A 190 4.30 -18.12 13.03
N THR A 191 3.24 -17.49 12.51
CA THR A 191 1.86 -17.70 12.98
C THR A 191 1.51 -19.19 13.00
N LYS A 192 1.74 -19.89 11.88
CA LYS A 192 1.43 -21.32 11.77
C LYS A 192 2.21 -22.16 12.77
N ALA A 193 3.50 -21.91 12.94
CA ALA A 193 4.35 -22.66 13.87
C ALA A 193 3.92 -22.44 15.33
N LEU A 194 3.61 -21.20 15.71
CA LEU A 194 3.16 -20.86 17.06
C LEU A 194 1.79 -21.49 17.37
N MET A 195 0.84 -21.42 16.44
CA MET A 195 -0.49 -22.01 16.63
C MET A 195 -0.45 -23.54 16.74
N GLN A 196 0.48 -24.21 16.05
CA GLN A 196 0.71 -25.65 16.21
C GLN A 196 1.18 -26.05 17.61
N GLN A 197 1.77 -25.12 18.35
CA GLN A 197 2.22 -25.30 19.74
C GLN A 197 1.23 -24.68 20.74
N GLU A 198 0.01 -24.35 20.30
CA GLU A 198 -1.03 -23.72 21.13
C GLU A 198 -0.62 -22.36 21.74
N ILE A 199 0.35 -21.68 21.12
CA ILE A 199 0.78 -20.35 21.53
C ILE A 199 -0.20 -19.31 20.98
N LYS A 200 -0.68 -18.45 21.87
CA LYS A 200 -1.64 -17.38 21.59
C LYS A 200 -0.99 -16.30 20.71
N VAL A 201 -1.64 -15.94 19.60
CA VAL A 201 -1.13 -14.97 18.63
C VAL A 201 -2.21 -13.96 18.25
N VAL A 202 -1.81 -12.70 18.12
CA VAL A 202 -2.66 -11.63 17.57
C VAL A 202 -1.94 -11.00 16.39
N ILE A 203 -2.62 -10.86 15.26
CA ILE A 203 -2.01 -10.35 14.02
C ILE A 203 -2.53 -8.94 13.75
N ALA A 204 -1.63 -7.99 13.53
CA ALA A 204 -1.96 -6.67 12.99
C ALA A 204 -1.55 -6.63 11.51
N GLU A 205 -2.51 -6.38 10.62
CA GLU A 205 -2.32 -6.44 9.18
C GLU A 205 -3.11 -5.34 8.47
N GLU A 206 -2.52 -4.70 7.48
CA GLU A 206 -3.15 -3.59 6.76
C GLU A 206 -4.15 -4.10 5.72
N ASN A 207 -3.83 -5.24 5.09
CA ASN A 207 -4.71 -5.83 4.10
C ASN A 207 -5.94 -6.50 4.76
N ARG A 208 -7.10 -5.87 4.58
CA ARG A 208 -8.40 -6.32 5.10
C ARG A 208 -8.75 -7.76 4.69
N GLU A 209 -8.49 -8.17 3.46
CA GLU A 209 -8.82 -9.50 2.96
C GLU A 209 -8.04 -10.59 3.72
N ILE A 210 -6.80 -10.29 4.11
CA ILE A 210 -5.99 -11.18 4.93
C ILE A 210 -6.59 -11.28 6.34
N VAL A 211 -6.99 -10.16 6.93
CA VAL A 211 -7.61 -10.13 8.27
C VAL A 211 -8.93 -10.90 8.29
N GLU A 212 -9.78 -10.74 7.27
CA GLU A 212 -11.03 -11.51 7.13
C GLU A 212 -10.73 -13.01 7.05
N SER A 213 -9.82 -13.43 6.16
CA SER A 213 -9.44 -14.83 6.02
C SER A 213 -8.83 -15.44 7.29
N LEU A 214 -8.16 -14.64 8.11
CA LEU A 214 -7.62 -15.06 9.40
C LEU A 214 -8.73 -15.26 10.43
N ARG A 215 -9.70 -14.34 10.49
CA ARG A 215 -10.83 -14.43 11.40
C ARG A 215 -11.77 -15.58 11.07
N ASP A 216 -11.99 -15.87 9.79
CA ASP A 216 -12.75 -17.05 9.35
C ASP A 216 -12.14 -18.37 9.84
N LYS A 217 -10.83 -18.37 10.10
CA LYS A 217 -10.09 -19.50 10.68
C LYS A 217 -10.02 -19.46 12.21
N GLY A 218 -10.71 -18.50 12.85
CA GLY A 218 -10.69 -18.30 14.30
C GLY A 218 -9.39 -17.67 14.81
N ILE A 219 -8.59 -17.04 13.95
CA ILE A 219 -7.33 -16.40 14.33
C ILE A 219 -7.61 -14.94 14.70
N ALA A 220 -7.15 -14.52 15.88
CA ALA A 220 -7.27 -13.14 16.34
C ALA A 220 -6.43 -12.20 15.45
N ALA A 221 -7.10 -11.32 14.70
CA ALA A 221 -6.46 -10.39 13.79
C ALA A 221 -7.16 -9.02 13.78
N VAL A 222 -6.40 -7.95 13.64
CA VAL A 222 -6.85 -6.55 13.59
C VAL A 222 -6.37 -5.91 12.30
N SER A 223 -7.25 -5.16 11.64
CA SER A 223 -6.94 -4.40 10.43
C SER A 223 -6.50 -2.99 10.75
N GLY A 224 -5.37 -2.56 10.18
CA GLY A 224 -4.90 -1.18 10.22
C GLY A 224 -3.37 -1.04 10.12
N HIS A 225 -2.89 0.19 9.95
CA HIS A 225 -1.47 0.51 9.95
C HIS A 225 -0.90 0.42 11.37
N ALA A 226 0.12 -0.40 11.59
CA ALA A 226 0.71 -0.59 12.91
C ALA A 226 1.44 0.65 13.44
N THR A 227 1.76 1.62 12.58
CA THR A 227 2.29 2.94 12.97
C THR A 227 1.24 3.81 13.67
N GLU A 228 -0.04 3.43 13.64
CA GLU A 228 -1.10 4.06 14.41
C GLU A 228 -1.24 3.37 15.78
N ALA A 229 -1.10 4.13 16.87
CA ALA A 229 -1.21 3.59 18.22
C ALA A 229 -2.53 2.85 18.49
N GLY A 230 -3.62 3.28 17.84
CA GLY A 230 -4.93 2.62 17.93
C GLY A 230 -4.86 1.15 17.55
N VAL A 231 -4.16 0.80 16.46
CA VAL A 231 -4.05 -0.58 15.97
C VAL A 231 -3.31 -1.47 16.97
N LEU A 232 -2.20 -0.97 17.54
CA LEU A 232 -1.43 -1.72 18.56
C LEU A 232 -2.21 -1.88 19.87
N ILE A 233 -2.99 -0.87 20.27
CA ILE A 233 -3.89 -0.95 21.42
C ILE A 233 -4.96 -2.02 21.18
N GLN A 234 -5.59 -2.02 19.99
CA GLN A 234 -6.60 -3.02 19.62
C GLN A 234 -6.01 -4.43 19.45
N ALA A 235 -4.72 -4.55 19.14
CA ALA A 235 -3.98 -5.81 19.20
C ALA A 235 -3.59 -6.24 20.63
N HIS A 236 -4.02 -5.48 21.65
CA HIS A 236 -3.72 -5.72 23.07
C HIS A 236 -2.22 -5.78 23.39
N ILE A 237 -1.41 -4.95 22.73
CA ILE A 237 0.05 -4.95 22.90
C ILE A 237 0.51 -4.66 24.34
N GLN A 238 -0.32 -3.98 25.13
CA GLN A 238 -0.07 -3.65 26.53
C GLN A 238 0.24 -4.89 27.40
N HIS A 239 -0.34 -6.04 27.06
CA HIS A 239 -0.17 -7.30 27.79
C HIS A 239 0.57 -8.37 26.99
N ALA A 240 1.05 -8.02 25.79
CA ALA A 240 1.81 -8.92 24.95
C ALA A 240 3.20 -9.19 25.54
N ARG A 241 3.70 -10.40 25.35
CA ARG A 241 5.05 -10.78 25.77
C ARG A 241 6.09 -10.44 24.70
N LEU A 242 5.70 -10.64 23.44
CA LEU A 242 6.55 -10.50 22.28
C LEU A 242 5.83 -9.72 21.18
N LEU A 243 6.57 -8.85 20.52
CA LEU A 243 6.20 -8.22 19.26
C LEU A 243 7.14 -8.72 18.17
N VAL A 244 6.58 -9.25 17.09
CA VAL A 244 7.30 -9.68 15.90
C VAL A 244 6.97 -8.72 14.76
N LEU A 245 7.98 -8.07 14.20
CA LEU A 245 7.86 -7.24 13.01
C LEU A 245 8.34 -8.04 11.79
N SER A 246 7.44 -8.28 10.85
CA SER A 246 7.83 -8.78 9.51
C SER A 246 8.66 -7.73 8.76
N PRO A 247 9.40 -8.11 7.70
CA PRO A 247 10.17 -7.15 6.91
C PRO A 247 9.30 -6.00 6.40
N MET A 248 9.73 -4.77 6.69
CA MET A 248 9.04 -3.51 6.37
C MET A 248 10.01 -2.33 6.43
N ASP A 249 9.56 -1.12 6.08
CA ASP A 249 10.42 0.07 6.09
C ASP A 249 10.97 0.41 7.48
N ILE A 250 12.23 0.84 7.54
CA ILE A 250 12.93 1.13 8.79
C ILE A 250 12.27 2.26 9.59
N LEU A 251 11.70 3.28 8.94
CA LEU A 251 11.02 4.37 9.62
C LEU A 251 9.75 3.88 10.33
N ASP A 252 9.07 2.91 9.73
CA ASP A 252 7.88 2.31 10.33
C ASP A 252 8.25 1.39 11.48
N ILE A 253 9.34 0.61 11.36
CA ILE A 253 9.91 -0.17 12.47
C ILE A 253 10.14 0.75 13.68
N HIS A 254 10.84 1.87 13.51
CA HIS A 254 11.09 2.82 14.59
C HIS A 254 9.81 3.30 15.26
N LYS A 255 8.86 3.82 14.46
CA LYS A 255 7.59 4.34 14.99
C LYS A 255 6.81 3.27 15.74
N ILE A 256 6.71 2.06 15.18
CA ILE A 256 5.98 0.95 15.79
C ILE A 256 6.63 0.56 17.11
N VAL A 257 7.97 0.43 17.16
CA VAL A 257 8.68 0.08 18.39
C VAL A 257 8.53 1.17 19.45
N ASP A 258 8.65 2.45 19.09
CA ASP A 258 8.50 3.56 20.04
C ASP A 258 7.11 3.56 20.68
N ILE A 259 6.06 3.39 19.86
CA ILE A 259 4.68 3.31 20.34
C ILE A 259 4.50 2.06 21.21
N ALA A 260 4.96 0.89 20.73
CA ALA A 260 4.82 -0.37 21.43
C ALA A 260 5.53 -0.36 22.80
N LYS A 261 6.74 0.20 22.88
CA LYS A 261 7.50 0.35 24.13
C LYS A 261 6.90 1.37 25.07
N THR A 262 6.27 2.42 24.54
CA THR A 262 5.51 3.39 25.35
C THR A 262 4.30 2.71 26.01
N LEU A 263 3.60 1.84 25.27
CA LEU A 263 2.43 1.10 25.78
C LEU A 263 2.82 -0.08 26.68
N ASN A 264 3.95 -0.73 26.40
CA ASN A 264 4.47 -1.88 27.14
C ASN A 264 6.02 -1.83 27.20
N PRO A 265 6.60 -1.25 28.26
CA PRO A 265 8.06 -1.14 28.39
C PRO A 265 8.80 -2.49 28.47
N GLN A 266 8.13 -3.55 28.94
CA GLN A 266 8.72 -4.88 29.12
C GLN A 266 8.66 -5.75 27.85
N LEU A 267 7.97 -5.29 26.81
CA LEU A 267 7.79 -6.01 25.55
C LEU A 267 9.13 -6.38 24.92
N GLN A 268 9.32 -7.66 24.58
CA GLN A 268 10.45 -8.06 23.75
C GLN A 268 10.09 -7.86 22.28
N VAL A 269 10.99 -7.24 21.52
CA VAL A 269 10.79 -6.96 20.10
C VAL A 269 11.73 -7.81 19.27
N LEU A 270 11.16 -8.53 18.31
CA LEU A 270 11.83 -9.34 17.30
C LEU A 270 11.59 -8.67 15.95
N VAL A 271 12.65 -8.35 15.22
CA VAL A 271 12.57 -7.65 13.93
C VAL A 271 13.17 -8.53 12.85
N CYS A 272 12.40 -8.79 11.79
CA CYS A 272 12.88 -9.48 10.60
C CYS A 272 13.37 -8.44 9.59
N ALA A 273 14.69 -8.34 9.40
CA ALA A 273 15.28 -7.41 8.43
C ALA A 273 15.22 -7.99 7.01
N GLU A 274 15.01 -7.11 6.02
CA GLU A 274 14.99 -7.45 4.59
C GLU A 274 16.41 -7.53 4.01
N SER A 275 17.32 -6.67 4.50
CA SER A 275 18.70 -6.59 4.04
C SER A 275 19.72 -6.68 5.17
N LYS A 276 20.98 -6.92 4.81
CA LYS A 276 22.08 -6.94 5.77
C LYS A 276 22.33 -5.54 6.33
N GLU A 277 22.26 -4.54 5.47
CA GLU A 277 22.47 -3.14 5.81
C GLU A 277 21.44 -2.67 6.85
N GLU A 278 20.17 -2.97 6.60
CA GLU A 278 19.07 -2.71 7.54
C GLU A 278 19.28 -3.44 8.87
N ALA A 279 19.67 -4.72 8.83
CA ALA A 279 19.91 -5.49 10.04
C ALA A 279 21.00 -4.87 10.94
N GLU A 280 22.09 -4.38 10.34
CA GLU A 280 23.18 -3.71 11.05
C GLU A 280 22.74 -2.38 11.67
N VAL A 281 21.91 -1.60 10.98
CA VAL A 281 21.35 -0.34 11.51
C VAL A 281 20.47 -0.62 12.74
N ILE A 282 19.51 -1.55 12.61
CA ILE A 282 18.58 -1.89 13.69
C ILE A 282 19.34 -2.45 14.92
N ARG A 283 20.39 -3.26 14.70
CA ARG A 283 21.27 -3.76 15.77
C ARG A 283 22.02 -2.64 16.48
N ARG A 284 22.58 -1.69 15.72
CA ARG A 284 23.33 -0.55 16.26
C ARG A 284 22.45 0.34 17.14
N GLU A 285 21.19 0.47 16.77
CA GLU A 285 20.20 1.29 17.47
C GLU A 285 19.50 0.56 18.62
N ASN A 286 19.76 -0.75 18.77
CA ASN A 286 19.25 -1.59 19.85
C ASN A 286 17.71 -1.58 19.98
N ILE A 287 17.04 -1.53 18.83
CA ILE A 287 15.57 -1.48 18.72
C ILE A 287 14.94 -2.81 19.18
N GLY A 288 15.62 -3.92 18.92
CA GLY A 288 15.17 -5.26 19.27
C GLY A 288 16.16 -6.35 18.85
N GLN A 289 15.76 -7.60 19.02
CA GLN A 289 16.49 -8.76 18.48
C GLN A 289 16.24 -8.87 16.97
N VAL A 290 17.31 -8.86 16.19
CA VAL A 290 17.24 -8.74 14.72
C VAL A 290 17.58 -10.05 14.04
N TYR A 291 16.69 -10.51 13.17
CA TYR A 291 16.85 -11.71 12.37
C TYR A 291 16.93 -11.36 10.90
N PHE A 292 18.02 -11.77 10.25
CA PHE A 292 18.19 -11.62 8.81
C PHE A 292 18.24 -12.99 8.14
N ALA A 293 17.32 -13.24 7.21
CA ALA A 293 17.06 -14.58 6.68
C ALA A 293 18.30 -15.31 6.15
N LYS A 294 19.17 -14.62 5.38
CA LYS A 294 20.38 -15.24 4.80
C LYS A 294 21.42 -15.60 5.88
N GLU A 295 21.51 -14.80 6.94
CA GLU A 295 22.42 -15.05 8.06
C GLU A 295 21.92 -16.23 8.91
N GLU A 296 20.63 -16.23 9.27
CA GLU A 296 20.01 -17.34 10.00
C GLU A 296 20.07 -18.66 9.23
N MET A 297 19.91 -18.62 7.90
CA MET A 297 20.09 -19.79 7.05
C MET A 297 21.52 -20.31 7.09
N ALA A 298 22.52 -19.43 6.98
CA ALA A 298 23.92 -19.81 7.05
C ALA A 298 24.27 -20.45 8.40
N ILE A 299 23.81 -19.87 9.52
CA ILE A 299 24.00 -20.42 10.87
C ILE A 299 23.39 -21.82 10.97
N ASN A 300 22.15 -22.01 10.50
CA ASN A 300 21.49 -23.31 10.53
C ASN A 300 22.21 -24.36 9.66
N MET A 301 22.67 -23.99 8.46
CA MET A 301 23.46 -24.88 7.61
C MET A 301 24.78 -25.27 8.27
N THR A 302 25.51 -24.31 8.85
CA THR A 302 26.76 -24.57 9.58
C THR A 302 26.52 -25.52 10.76
N ASN A 303 25.50 -25.29 11.57
CA ASN A 303 25.16 -26.17 12.69
C ASN A 303 24.81 -27.59 12.23
N HIS A 304 24.08 -27.71 11.13
CA HIS A 304 23.77 -29.02 10.55
C HIS A 304 25.02 -29.74 10.06
N ILE A 305 25.91 -29.06 9.33
CA ILE A 305 27.18 -29.62 8.85
C ILE A 305 28.05 -30.06 10.02
N LEU A 306 28.23 -29.21 11.05
CA LEU A 306 29.02 -29.54 12.23
C LEU A 306 28.49 -30.79 12.95
N ASN A 307 27.17 -30.89 13.10
CA ASN A 307 26.55 -32.05 13.73
C ASN A 307 26.79 -33.34 12.90
N GLN A 308 26.63 -33.28 11.57
CA GLN A 308 26.91 -34.41 10.69
C GLN A 308 28.39 -34.86 10.74
N ILE A 309 29.33 -33.92 10.75
CA ILE A 309 30.76 -34.21 10.88
C ILE A 309 31.08 -34.81 12.26
N GLN A 310 30.43 -34.33 13.33
CA GLN A 310 30.63 -34.87 14.67
C GLN A 310 30.12 -36.31 14.77
N ILE A 311 28.96 -36.62 14.19
CA ILE A 311 28.42 -37.99 14.11
C ILE A 311 29.40 -38.90 13.34
N ALA A 312 29.91 -38.44 12.19
CA ALA A 312 30.86 -39.21 11.39
C ALA A 312 32.16 -39.53 12.15
N HIS A 313 32.71 -38.57 12.91
CA HIS A 313 33.92 -38.79 13.71
C HIS A 313 33.70 -39.72 14.92
N HIS A 314 32.50 -39.74 15.51
CA HIS A 314 32.19 -40.64 16.63
C HIS A 314 31.88 -42.09 16.19
N GLN A 315 31.64 -42.33 14.90
CA GLN A 315 31.38 -43.66 14.33
C GLN A 315 32.63 -44.32 13.72
N ALA A 316 33.79 -43.65 13.69
CA ALA A 316 35.04 -44.24 13.22
C ALA A 316 35.52 -45.31 14.23
N PRO A 317 35.62 -46.60 13.85
CA PRO A 317 36.17 -47.62 14.73
C PRO A 317 37.66 -47.32 14.96
N THR A 318 38.07 -47.29 16.22
CA THR A 318 39.48 -47.46 16.60
C THR A 318 39.93 -48.83 16.10
N HIS A 319 40.64 -48.84 14.98
CA HIS A 319 41.40 -50.00 14.52
C HIS A 319 42.68 -50.19 15.34
#